data_AF-A0A1V6TFD3-F1
#
_entry.id   AF-A0A1V6TFD3-F1
#
_cell.length_a   1.000
_cell.length_b   1.000
_cell.length_c   1.000
_cell.angle_alpha   90.00
_cell.angle_beta   90.00
_cell.angle_gamma   90.00
#
_symmetry.space_group_name_H-M   'P 1'
#
loop_
_entity.id
_entity.type
_entity.pdbx_description
1 polymer ?
#
loop_
_entity_poly.entity_id
_entity_poly.type
_entity_poly.pdbx_seq_one_letter_code
_entity_poly.pdbx_strand_id
1 'polypeptide(L)'
;MSWVAAHASRTVRRAPVWKGAGKRPSALSICNNSVRGLKSYSNGRRPSYLPAALHTSMHLRNFSVAVISTAVASGAWYAYNGDAKVQSLATHIRGFASSAINSAHAEDPSEATRRALLVSNDQFYAATLSGDQPLAKTTDDSDRRVLNMLTPEQATEKLRKNEESYLVNRGKGVVRYDIVQVPSNSPIEDDHAELIVEVPSSVAGTTNGDPSTDWNFWAVFDGHSGWTTSAKLRNVLISYVARELNATYKAAATDLSVLVPSSEAVDAAIKQGFVRLDHDIVNESVDKVLKAQSRRVAAELLAPALSGSCALLSFYDSQSQDLKVAVAGDSRAILGRRGPSGKWTATALSEDQTGGTPSEMKRLREEHPGEPYVTRNGRILGQLEPSRSFGDATYKWTKDIQDKIKQQFFGRTPSPHLKTPPYVTAEPVITTTKIDPSKGDFIVMATDGLWEMLSNEEVVGLVGSWLEQQQSGNGGSKAWLQSWFGFEQKKLPVEATNDGSAEGQRRPIRQQQYDISGAESRFVVEDKNAATHLVRNAMGGKDRDMVSALLTLPSPYSRRYRDDVTVEVIFFGQGPDSRTVEINKEASAAEEAPKSKL
;
A
#
# COMPACT_ATOMS: atom_id res chain seq x y z
N MET A 1 -36.92 -7.70 -47.47
CA MET A 1 -37.39 -6.76 -48.51
C MET A 1 -38.52 -5.94 -47.94
N SER A 2 -38.54 -4.63 -48.20
CA SER A 2 -39.59 -3.67 -47.78
C SER A 2 -39.64 -3.44 -46.26
N TRP A 3 -39.64 -2.21 -45.71
CA TRP A 3 -39.83 -0.87 -46.28
C TRP A 3 -38.73 0.12 -45.88
N VAL A 4 -38.59 1.18 -46.68
CA VAL A 4 -37.67 2.32 -46.50
C VAL A 4 -38.50 3.60 -46.42
N ALA A 5 -38.18 4.52 -45.51
CA ALA A 5 -38.13 5.97 -45.75
C ALA A 5 -37.73 6.75 -44.49
N ALA A 6 -36.80 7.69 -44.64
CA ALA A 6 -36.47 8.72 -43.64
C ALA A 6 -37.22 10.03 -43.96
N HIS A 7 -37.34 10.94 -42.98
CA HIS A 7 -37.29 12.38 -43.30
C HIS A 7 -36.77 13.24 -42.14
N ALA A 8 -36.22 14.40 -42.50
CA ALA A 8 -35.39 15.25 -41.65
C ALA A 8 -36.03 16.62 -41.34
N SER A 9 -35.40 17.33 -40.40
CA SER A 9 -35.80 18.61 -39.81
C SER A 9 -35.99 19.78 -40.78
N ARG A 10 -36.83 20.77 -40.41
CA ARG A 10 -36.65 22.16 -40.84
C ARG A 10 -37.18 23.20 -39.85
N THR A 11 -36.39 24.25 -39.66
CA THR A 11 -36.64 25.45 -38.83
C THR A 11 -37.29 26.58 -39.62
N VAL A 12 -37.99 27.51 -38.96
CA VAL A 12 -38.37 28.82 -39.53
C VAL A 12 -38.10 29.97 -38.52
N ARG A 13 -37.74 31.14 -39.07
CA ARG A 13 -37.32 32.41 -38.42
C ARG A 13 -38.57 33.19 -37.91
N ARG A 14 -38.53 34.34 -37.21
CA ARG A 14 -37.87 35.64 -37.55
C ARG A 14 -38.19 36.71 -36.48
N ALA A 15 -37.41 37.80 -36.41
CA ALA A 15 -37.68 39.01 -35.62
C ALA A 15 -38.17 40.20 -36.50
N PRO A 16 -38.54 41.34 -35.89
CA PRO A 16 -38.05 42.65 -36.40
C PRO A 16 -37.56 43.65 -35.32
N VAL A 17 -37.02 44.80 -35.76
CA VAL A 17 -36.19 45.77 -34.97
C VAL A 17 -36.46 47.23 -35.38
N TRP A 18 -36.40 48.20 -34.44
CA TRP A 18 -36.01 49.65 -34.53
C TRP A 18 -36.72 50.47 -33.39
N LYS A 19 -36.30 51.62 -32.81
CA LYS A 19 -35.11 52.53 -32.76
C LYS A 19 -35.34 53.53 -31.58
N GLY A 20 -34.41 54.36 -31.04
CA GLY A 20 -32.94 54.45 -31.18
C GLY A 20 -32.36 55.89 -31.35
N ALA A 21 -32.13 56.68 -30.28
CA ALA A 21 -31.48 58.03 -30.35
C ALA A 21 -30.81 58.53 -29.04
N GLY A 22 -29.78 59.41 -29.14
CA GLY A 22 -29.48 60.46 -28.13
C GLY A 22 -28.15 60.41 -27.35
N LYS A 23 -27.17 61.26 -27.70
CA LYS A 23 -25.79 61.33 -27.15
C LYS A 23 -25.61 62.04 -25.78
N ARG A 24 -24.56 61.61 -25.06
CA ARG A 24 -23.65 62.29 -24.08
C ARG A 24 -23.58 63.84 -24.11
N PRO A 25 -23.21 64.53 -23.00
CA PRO A 25 -21.80 64.83 -22.71
C PRO A 25 -21.38 64.77 -21.20
N SER A 26 -20.18 65.26 -20.90
CA SER A 26 -19.32 65.03 -19.72
C SER A 26 -18.99 66.28 -18.89
N ALA A 27 -18.51 66.08 -17.65
CA ALA A 27 -17.23 66.61 -17.10
C ALA A 27 -17.24 67.35 -15.72
N LEU A 28 -16.09 67.22 -15.03
CA LEU A 28 -15.46 68.11 -14.01
C LEU A 28 -15.89 68.11 -12.52
N SER A 29 -15.04 67.45 -11.72
CA SER A 29 -14.20 67.98 -10.60
C SER A 29 -14.70 69.03 -9.60
N ILE A 30 -14.37 68.85 -8.31
CA ILE A 30 -13.27 69.58 -7.61
C ILE A 30 -12.90 68.94 -6.24
N CYS A 31 -11.62 69.15 -5.88
CA CYS A 31 -10.76 68.79 -4.73
C CYS A 31 -11.40 68.75 -3.30
N ASN A 32 -10.76 68.22 -2.25
CA ASN A 32 -9.34 68.27 -1.81
C ASN A 32 -9.05 67.20 -0.70
N ASN A 33 -7.88 66.93 -0.08
CA ASN A 33 -6.50 67.47 -0.09
C ASN A 33 -5.48 66.41 0.49
N SER A 34 -4.21 66.80 0.69
CA SER A 34 -3.17 66.26 1.61
C SER A 34 -2.82 64.75 1.54
N VAL A 35 -1.96 64.24 0.64
CA VAL A 35 -0.53 64.55 0.35
C VAL A 35 0.44 64.42 1.54
N ARG A 36 1.32 63.40 1.48
CA ARG A 36 2.81 63.41 1.58
C ARG A 36 3.32 61.95 1.55
N GLY A 37 4.42 61.56 0.89
CA GLY A 37 5.36 62.23 -0.01
C GLY A 37 6.34 61.20 -0.63
N LEU A 38 6.92 61.50 -1.80
CA LEU A 38 7.73 60.57 -2.64
C LEU A 38 9.25 60.83 -2.57
N LYS A 39 10.03 59.94 -3.22
CA LYS A 39 11.41 60.08 -3.81
C LYS A 39 12.61 59.63 -2.95
N SER A 40 13.73 59.14 -3.50
CA SER A 40 14.07 58.60 -4.86
C SER A 40 15.48 57.96 -4.91
N TYR A 41 15.69 57.03 -5.85
CA TYR A 41 16.93 56.52 -6.51
C TYR A 41 18.34 57.08 -6.17
N SER A 42 19.35 56.18 -6.17
CA SER A 42 20.49 56.25 -7.12
C SER A 42 21.23 54.88 -7.34
N ASN A 43 21.92 54.76 -8.48
CA ASN A 43 22.58 53.56 -9.08
C ASN A 43 23.82 53.00 -8.35
N GLY A 44 24.22 51.73 -8.63
CA GLY A 44 25.61 51.31 -8.34
C GLY A 44 26.11 49.85 -8.52
N ARG A 45 25.90 49.17 -9.68
CA ARG A 45 26.66 47.97 -10.20
C ARG A 45 26.73 46.64 -9.38
N ARG A 46 26.65 45.50 -10.11
CA ARG A 46 26.89 44.10 -9.67
C ARG A 46 28.41 43.75 -9.68
N PRO A 47 28.87 42.65 -9.04
CA PRO A 47 28.73 41.28 -9.60
C PRO A 47 27.95 40.25 -8.74
N SER A 48 27.66 39.09 -9.36
CA SER A 48 27.09 37.83 -8.85
C SER A 48 27.77 37.26 -7.59
N TYR A 49 27.09 36.56 -6.66
CA TYR A 49 26.43 35.26 -6.81
C TYR A 49 25.27 35.02 -5.79
N LEU A 50 24.42 34.02 -6.06
CA LEU A 50 23.28 33.51 -5.25
C LEU A 50 23.27 31.96 -5.41
N PRO A 51 22.67 31.14 -4.49
CA PRO A 51 21.33 31.35 -3.95
C PRO A 51 21.10 31.18 -2.43
N ALA A 52 20.14 31.99 -1.97
CA ALA A 52 19.19 31.85 -0.86
C ALA A 52 19.33 30.67 0.13
N ALA A 53 19.56 31.03 1.40
CA ALA A 53 19.06 30.26 2.54
C ALA A 53 17.63 30.72 2.89
N LEU A 54 16.67 29.80 2.94
CA LEU A 54 15.36 30.05 3.52
C LEU A 54 15.39 29.67 5.00
N HIS A 55 15.24 30.67 5.88
CA HIS A 55 15.05 30.46 7.32
C HIS A 55 13.70 29.80 7.59
N THR A 56 13.71 28.62 8.21
CA THR A 56 12.56 28.08 8.96
C THR A 56 12.83 28.19 10.46
N SER A 57 12.04 29.03 11.14
CA SER A 57 12.07 29.15 12.59
C SER A 57 11.29 28.01 13.25
N MET A 58 12.00 27.09 13.91
CA MET A 58 11.37 26.09 14.77
C MET A 58 10.84 26.76 16.05
N HIS A 59 9.56 27.11 16.07
CA HIS A 59 8.87 27.41 17.32
C HIS A 59 8.56 26.13 18.09
N LEU A 60 9.29 25.91 19.17
CA LEU A 60 8.98 24.90 20.19
C LEU A 60 7.53 25.08 20.69
N ARG A 61 6.77 23.99 20.73
CA ARG A 61 5.47 23.94 21.42
C ARG A 61 5.66 23.35 22.82
N ASN A 62 5.27 24.14 23.81
CA ASN A 62 5.32 23.77 25.22
C ASN A 62 4.39 22.58 25.51
N PHE A 63 4.91 21.60 26.26
CA PHE A 63 4.06 20.63 26.95
C PHE A 63 3.49 21.28 28.22
N SER A 64 2.17 21.16 28.42
CA SER A 64 1.50 21.61 29.64
C SER A 64 1.83 20.68 30.80
N VAL A 65 2.45 21.24 31.85
CA VAL A 65 2.77 20.51 33.08
C VAL A 65 1.49 20.32 33.91
N ALA A 66 1.14 19.07 34.21
CA ALA A 66 0.17 18.75 35.25
C ALA A 66 0.91 18.58 36.59
N VAL A 67 0.93 19.65 37.40
CA VAL A 67 1.42 19.59 38.79
C VAL A 67 0.29 19.10 39.68
N ILE A 68 0.42 17.91 40.27
CA ILE A 68 -0.13 17.63 41.60
C ILE A 68 0.99 17.08 42.46
N SER A 69 1.25 17.82 43.54
CA SER A 69 2.31 17.61 44.51
C SER A 69 1.91 16.60 45.60
N THR A 70 2.85 15.72 45.96
CA THR A 70 2.94 15.18 47.32
C THR A 70 4.40 15.12 47.72
N ALA A 71 4.73 15.69 48.89
CA ALA A 71 6.11 15.94 49.28
C ALA A 71 6.69 14.82 50.17
N VAL A 72 7.94 14.45 49.85
CA VAL A 72 9.06 14.09 50.73
C VAL A 72 8.73 13.67 52.17
N ALA A 73 9.07 12.42 52.51
CA ALA A 73 9.63 12.07 53.82
C ALA A 73 10.56 10.85 53.71
N SER A 74 11.74 10.93 54.34
CA SER A 74 12.81 9.90 54.30
C SER A 74 12.82 9.04 55.57
N GLY A 75 13.33 7.80 55.48
CA GLY A 75 13.64 6.92 56.62
C GLY A 75 13.69 5.45 56.18
N ALA A 76 14.86 4.81 56.08
CA ALA A 76 15.55 4.10 57.18
C ALA A 76 14.68 2.95 57.73
N TRP A 77 14.95 1.67 57.45
CA TRP A 77 15.91 0.77 58.12
C TRP A 77 15.92 -0.59 57.34
N TYR A 78 16.87 -1.54 57.43
CA TYR A 78 18.15 -1.67 58.15
C TYR A 78 18.98 -2.79 57.49
N ALA A 79 20.32 -2.75 57.58
CA ALA A 79 21.20 -3.91 57.32
C ALA A 79 22.48 -3.76 58.15
N TYR A 80 22.77 -4.75 59.02
CA TYR A 80 23.81 -4.65 60.05
C TYR A 80 25.06 -5.48 59.69
N ASN A 81 26.21 -4.82 59.79
CA ASN A 81 27.60 -5.31 59.91
C ASN A 81 28.17 -6.38 58.95
N GLY A 82 29.22 -5.98 58.26
CA GLY A 82 30.29 -6.80 57.68
C GLY A 82 31.45 -5.87 57.31
N ASP A 83 32.44 -5.75 58.20
CA ASP A 83 33.33 -4.57 58.28
C ASP A 83 34.65 -4.67 57.48
N ALA A 84 35.26 -3.51 57.21
CA ALA A 84 36.63 -3.30 56.67
C ALA A 84 36.94 -3.77 55.22
N LYS A 85 37.74 -3.05 54.40
CA LYS A 85 38.66 -1.92 54.67
C LYS A 85 38.86 -1.01 53.44
N VAL A 86 39.39 0.20 53.69
CA VAL A 86 39.43 1.36 52.77
C VAL A 86 40.74 1.48 51.97
N GLN A 87 40.66 1.85 50.67
CA GLN A 87 41.47 2.87 49.97
C GLN A 87 40.89 3.08 48.53
N SER A 88 40.50 4.27 48.04
CA SER A 88 41.22 5.56 47.87
C SER A 88 42.42 5.42 46.91
N LEU A 89 42.59 6.17 45.80
CA LEU A 89 41.94 7.41 45.36
C LEU A 89 41.92 7.56 43.80
N ALA A 90 41.06 8.49 43.36
CA ALA A 90 40.87 9.15 42.07
C ALA A 90 41.95 9.18 40.95
N THR A 91 41.44 9.16 39.71
CA THR A 91 41.85 9.91 38.48
C THR A 91 43.33 10.16 38.16
N HIS A 92 43.70 9.87 36.90
CA HIS A 92 43.99 10.94 35.92
C HIS A 92 43.98 10.44 34.47
N ILE A 93 43.46 11.29 33.57
CA ILE A 93 43.47 11.09 32.11
C ILE A 93 44.82 11.56 31.55
N ARG A 94 45.49 10.72 30.75
CA ARG A 94 46.42 11.13 29.68
C ARG A 94 46.33 10.13 28.54
N GLY A 95 45.89 10.56 27.36
CA GLY A 95 46.14 9.82 26.13
C GLY A 95 47.54 10.12 25.61
N PHE A 96 48.17 9.17 24.93
CA PHE A 96 49.23 9.45 23.96
C PHE A 96 49.30 8.39 22.86
N ALA A 97 49.89 8.85 21.76
CA ALA A 97 49.97 8.26 20.44
C ALA A 97 50.52 6.84 20.32
N SER A 98 50.29 6.29 19.13
CA SER A 98 50.86 5.05 18.59
C SER A 98 52.38 4.91 18.76
N SER A 99 52.80 3.74 19.21
CA SER A 99 54.07 3.14 18.78
C SER A 99 53.84 1.65 18.51
N ALA A 100 54.21 1.20 17.32
CA ALA A 100 54.13 -0.22 16.96
C ALA A 100 55.35 -0.96 17.51
N ILE A 101 55.11 -2.01 18.30
CA ILE A 101 56.13 -2.99 18.68
C ILE A 101 55.55 -4.38 18.38
N ASN A 102 56.22 -5.11 17.48
CA ASN A 102 55.90 -6.51 17.22
C ASN A 102 56.37 -7.38 18.40
N SER A 103 55.43 -7.98 19.11
CA SER A 103 55.69 -9.13 19.98
C SER A 103 54.55 -10.13 19.81
N ALA A 104 54.84 -11.25 19.14
CA ALA A 104 53.87 -12.33 18.97
C ALA A 104 53.69 -13.07 20.30
N HIS A 105 52.47 -13.03 20.85
CA HIS A 105 52.02 -13.94 21.90
C HIS A 105 50.58 -14.40 21.62
N ALA A 106 50.24 -15.55 22.19
CA ALA A 106 49.15 -16.44 21.79
C ALA A 106 47.77 -15.78 21.61
N GLU A 107 46.99 -16.36 20.70
CA GLU A 107 45.56 -16.09 20.53
C GLU A 107 44.81 -16.46 21.82
N ASP A 108 44.23 -15.45 22.49
CA ASP A 108 43.07 -15.66 23.37
C ASP A 108 41.84 -15.90 22.48
N PRO A 109 40.81 -16.65 22.93
CA PRO A 109 39.66 -16.98 22.12
C PRO A 109 38.92 -15.71 21.73
N SER A 110 38.67 -15.55 20.42
CA SER A 110 38.01 -14.38 19.85
C SER A 110 36.73 -14.02 20.62
N GLU A 111 36.69 -12.82 21.23
CA GLU A 111 35.45 -12.26 21.75
C GLU A 111 34.39 -12.33 20.65
N ALA A 112 33.24 -12.93 20.96
CA ALA A 112 32.17 -13.18 20.00
C ALA A 112 31.46 -11.85 19.63
N THR A 113 32.11 -11.06 18.78
CA THR A 113 31.59 -9.80 18.25
C THR A 113 30.24 -10.03 17.59
N ARG A 114 29.18 -9.46 18.20
CA ARG A 114 27.82 -9.52 17.65
C ARG A 114 27.30 -8.13 17.30
N ARG A 115 26.59 -8.08 16.18
CA ARG A 115 25.93 -6.88 15.67
C ARG A 115 24.64 -6.66 16.46
N ALA A 116 24.46 -5.46 16.99
CA ALA A 116 23.26 -5.03 17.67
C ALA A 116 22.67 -3.80 16.96
N LEU A 117 21.35 -3.76 16.87
CA LEU A 117 20.63 -2.64 16.28
C LEU A 117 20.52 -1.49 17.29
N LEU A 118 21.33 -0.45 17.11
CA LEU A 118 21.17 0.80 17.85
C LEU A 118 20.17 1.69 17.11
N VAL A 119 19.05 1.99 17.76
CA VAL A 119 18.05 2.95 17.28
C VAL A 119 18.34 4.30 17.93
N SER A 120 18.71 5.31 17.13
CA SER A 120 18.99 6.66 17.62
C SER A 120 18.58 7.69 16.57
N ASN A 121 17.80 8.70 16.97
CA ASN A 121 17.35 9.82 16.13
C ASN A 121 16.92 9.40 14.71
N ASP A 122 15.89 8.56 14.63
CA ASP A 122 15.25 8.08 13.39
C ASP A 122 16.15 7.30 12.41
N GLN A 123 17.39 6.98 12.80
CA GLN A 123 18.32 6.14 12.04
C GLN A 123 18.66 4.83 12.78
N PHE A 124 19.03 3.82 11.98
CA PHE A 124 19.56 2.54 12.44
C PHE A 124 21.08 2.50 12.31
N TYR A 125 21.77 2.05 13.36
CA TYR A 125 23.20 1.72 13.28
C TYR A 125 23.40 0.26 13.70
N ALA A 126 24.05 -0.52 12.83
CA ALA A 126 24.58 -1.83 13.21
C ALA A 126 25.88 -1.61 14.01
N ALA A 127 25.78 -1.62 15.33
CA ALA A 127 26.92 -1.44 16.24
C ALA A 127 27.45 -2.80 16.70
N THR A 128 28.77 -2.99 16.65
CA THR A 128 29.44 -4.11 17.32
C THR A 128 29.52 -3.80 18.82
N LEU A 129 28.75 -4.50 19.65
CA LEU A 129 28.76 -4.30 21.10
C LEU A 129 29.58 -5.39 21.80
N SER A 130 30.64 -4.98 22.48
CA SER A 130 31.29 -5.79 23.53
C SER A 130 30.41 -5.78 24.78
N GLY A 131 29.42 -6.67 24.84
CA GLY A 131 28.44 -6.74 25.92
C GLY A 131 27.60 -8.01 25.86
N ASP A 132 27.83 -8.93 26.81
CA ASP A 132 27.51 -10.34 26.62
C ASP A 132 26.04 -10.74 26.92
N GLN A 133 25.21 -9.81 27.39
CA GLN A 133 23.79 -10.06 27.66
C GLN A 133 22.88 -9.42 26.59
N PRO A 134 21.97 -10.19 25.95
CA PRO A 134 20.91 -9.63 25.09
C PRO A 134 19.98 -8.69 25.86
N LEU A 135 19.27 -7.81 25.12
CA LEU A 135 18.17 -7.03 25.66
C LEU A 135 17.04 -7.96 26.12
N ALA A 136 17.03 -8.26 27.42
CA ALA A 136 16.13 -9.22 28.04
C ALA A 136 15.20 -8.52 29.03
N LYS A 137 13.91 -8.87 29.00
CA LYS A 137 12.98 -8.61 30.10
C LYS A 137 12.43 -9.93 30.60
N THR A 138 12.58 -10.17 31.90
CA THR A 138 11.89 -11.27 32.58
C THR A 138 10.40 -10.92 32.70
N THR A 139 9.53 -11.78 32.22
CA THR A 139 8.13 -11.85 32.67
C THR A 139 7.95 -13.11 33.51
N ASP A 140 6.87 -13.16 34.29
CA ASP A 140 6.59 -14.19 35.29
C ASP A 140 6.30 -15.57 34.68
N ASP A 141 6.44 -16.60 35.53
CA ASP A 141 6.29 -18.05 35.30
C ASP A 141 6.97 -18.71 34.07
N SER A 142 7.76 -17.97 33.28
CA SER A 142 9.07 -18.37 32.68
C SER A 142 9.45 -17.64 31.38
N ASP A 143 8.59 -16.77 30.84
CA ASP A 143 8.79 -16.18 29.50
C ASP A 143 9.85 -15.05 29.48
N ARG A 144 11.15 -15.41 29.54
CA ARG A 144 12.26 -14.45 29.37
C ARG A 144 12.31 -13.95 27.92
N ARG A 145 11.66 -12.81 27.66
CA ARG A 145 11.67 -12.18 26.34
C ARG A 145 13.01 -11.49 26.07
N VAL A 146 13.78 -12.12 25.20
CA VAL A 146 15.05 -11.60 24.66
C VAL A 146 14.81 -11.06 23.26
N LEU A 147 15.13 -9.79 23.02
CA LEU A 147 15.23 -9.25 21.67
C LEU A 147 16.65 -9.49 21.14
N ASN A 148 16.84 -10.63 20.49
CA ASN A 148 18.01 -10.87 19.63
C ASN A 148 17.70 -10.39 18.22
N MET A 149 18.71 -9.87 17.53
CA MET A 149 18.63 -9.67 16.08
C MET A 149 18.51 -11.05 15.42
N LEU A 150 17.57 -11.20 14.49
CA LEU A 150 17.44 -12.42 13.69
C LEU A 150 18.73 -12.66 12.90
N THR A 151 19.14 -13.92 12.72
CA THR A 151 20.13 -14.25 11.69
C THR A 151 19.50 -14.09 10.30
N PRO A 152 20.29 -13.92 9.22
CA PRO A 152 19.74 -13.83 7.88
C PRO A 152 18.90 -15.05 7.44
N GLU A 153 19.16 -16.21 8.05
CA GLU A 153 18.42 -17.46 7.84
C GLU A 153 17.06 -17.40 8.56
N GLN A 154 17.02 -16.93 9.82
CA GLN A 154 15.77 -16.70 10.55
C GLN A 154 14.94 -15.56 9.94
N ALA A 155 15.59 -14.52 9.41
CA ALA A 155 14.95 -13.46 8.64
C ALA A 155 14.30 -14.03 7.36
N THR A 156 15.01 -14.93 6.68
CA THR A 156 14.48 -15.64 5.50
C THR A 156 13.31 -16.56 5.88
N GLU A 157 13.40 -17.33 6.96
CA GLU A 157 12.28 -18.14 7.49
C GLU A 157 11.06 -17.25 7.81
N LYS A 158 11.27 -16.08 8.41
CA LYS A 158 10.19 -15.13 8.72
C LYS A 158 9.55 -14.50 7.48
N LEU A 159 10.31 -14.18 6.44
CA LEU A 159 9.77 -13.72 5.15
C LEU A 159 8.93 -14.82 4.48
N ARG A 160 9.45 -16.05 4.45
CA ARG A 160 8.83 -17.20 3.78
C ARG A 160 7.68 -17.83 4.58
N LYS A 161 7.38 -17.34 5.79
CA LYS A 161 6.41 -17.96 6.69
C LYS A 161 5.00 -18.03 6.09
N ASN A 162 4.59 -16.97 5.41
CA ASN A 162 3.28 -16.85 4.77
C ASN A 162 3.43 -16.67 3.25
N GLU A 163 4.44 -17.32 2.64
CA GLU A 163 4.57 -17.32 1.18
C GLU A 163 3.73 -18.46 0.59
N GLU A 164 2.99 -18.18 -0.49
CA GLU A 164 2.17 -19.15 -1.19
C GLU A 164 2.42 -19.03 -2.70
N SER A 165 2.34 -20.13 -3.42
CA SER A 165 2.57 -20.14 -4.87
C SER A 165 1.72 -21.22 -5.52
N TYR A 166 1.00 -20.86 -6.57
CA TYR A 166 0.02 -21.72 -7.24
C TYR A 166 0.33 -21.81 -8.74
N LEU A 167 0.43 -23.02 -9.27
CA LEU A 167 0.51 -23.29 -10.70
C LEU A 167 -0.91 -23.45 -11.26
N VAL A 168 -1.22 -22.73 -12.33
CA VAL A 168 -2.55 -22.71 -12.96
C VAL A 168 -2.49 -23.50 -14.26
N ASN A 169 -2.74 -24.81 -14.18
CA ASN A 169 -2.65 -25.74 -15.29
C ASN A 169 -4.00 -25.87 -16.02
N ARG A 170 -4.57 -24.73 -16.45
CA ARG A 170 -5.90 -24.65 -17.07
C ARG A 170 -5.88 -24.20 -18.53
N GLY A 171 -4.70 -23.97 -19.12
CA GLY A 171 -4.54 -23.50 -20.52
C GLY A 171 -5.11 -22.11 -20.85
N LYS A 172 -5.74 -21.41 -19.90
CA LYS A 172 -6.55 -20.20 -20.14
C LYS A 172 -5.82 -18.88 -19.83
N GLY A 173 -4.55 -18.79 -20.25
CA GLY A 173 -3.78 -17.54 -20.25
C GLY A 173 -3.10 -17.16 -18.92
N VAL A 174 -3.41 -17.84 -17.81
CA VAL A 174 -2.73 -17.71 -16.51
C VAL A 174 -1.90 -18.96 -16.28
N VAL A 175 -0.67 -18.82 -15.78
CA VAL A 175 0.23 -19.97 -15.55
C VAL A 175 0.67 -20.13 -14.09
N ARG A 176 0.78 -19.02 -13.34
CA ARG A 176 1.22 -19.03 -11.95
C ARG A 176 0.77 -17.75 -11.24
N TYR A 177 0.52 -17.82 -9.94
CA TYR A 177 0.52 -16.65 -9.08
C TYR A 177 1.25 -16.94 -7.76
N ASP A 178 1.93 -15.92 -7.24
CA ASP A 178 2.74 -15.96 -6.02
C ASP A 178 2.25 -14.90 -5.04
N ILE A 179 2.16 -15.25 -3.77
CA ILE A 179 1.62 -14.42 -2.69
C ILE A 179 2.61 -14.40 -1.53
N VAL A 180 2.70 -13.28 -0.80
CA VAL A 180 3.31 -13.24 0.54
C VAL A 180 2.63 -12.19 1.44
N GLN A 181 2.51 -12.50 2.74
CA GLN A 181 2.12 -11.54 3.78
C GLN A 181 3.21 -11.40 4.87
N VAL A 182 3.65 -10.18 5.17
CA VAL A 182 4.62 -9.90 6.25
C VAL A 182 4.07 -8.89 7.28
N PRO A 183 3.65 -9.35 8.48
CA PRO A 183 2.99 -8.50 9.46
C PRO A 183 3.93 -7.51 10.16
N SER A 184 3.48 -6.28 10.30
CA SER A 184 3.98 -5.21 11.18
C SER A 184 3.05 -4.96 12.36
N ASN A 185 1.73 -5.09 12.16
CA ASN A 185 0.72 -5.08 13.22
C ASN A 185 0.58 -6.48 13.86
N SER A 186 -0.16 -6.56 14.97
CA SER A 186 -0.50 -7.84 15.61
C SER A 186 -1.89 -7.78 16.24
N PRO A 187 -2.90 -8.46 15.67
CA PRO A 187 -2.86 -9.18 14.39
C PRO A 187 -2.52 -8.27 13.20
N ILE A 188 -2.14 -8.87 12.07
CA ILE A 188 -2.01 -8.17 10.79
C ILE A 188 -3.36 -7.52 10.43
N GLU A 189 -3.33 -6.30 9.88
CA GLU A 189 -4.53 -5.63 9.39
C GLU A 189 -4.75 -5.90 7.89
N ASP A 190 -3.68 -6.12 7.12
CA ASP A 190 -3.72 -6.61 5.74
C ASP A 190 -4.39 -7.98 5.56
N ASP A 191 -5.02 -8.19 4.40
CA ASP A 191 -5.61 -9.47 4.00
C ASP A 191 -5.58 -9.67 2.45
N HIS A 192 -5.86 -10.87 1.95
CA HIS A 192 -5.94 -11.17 0.50
C HIS A 192 -7.00 -12.23 0.16
N ALA A 193 -7.36 -12.37 -1.12
CA ALA A 193 -8.25 -13.42 -1.61
C ALA A 193 -8.16 -13.67 -3.13
N GLU A 194 -8.19 -14.95 -3.51
CA GLU A 194 -8.16 -15.40 -4.89
C GLU A 194 -9.36 -16.32 -5.20
N LEU A 195 -9.85 -16.30 -6.43
CA LEU A 195 -10.86 -17.25 -6.89
C LEU A 195 -10.79 -17.45 -8.40
N ILE A 196 -10.87 -18.70 -8.85
CA ILE A 196 -11.12 -19.05 -10.24
C ILE A 196 -12.54 -19.62 -10.35
N VAL A 197 -13.39 -18.98 -11.14
CA VAL A 197 -14.76 -19.41 -11.45
C VAL A 197 -14.80 -19.89 -12.89
N GLU A 198 -15.01 -21.18 -13.10
CA GLU A 198 -15.29 -21.73 -14.43
C GLU A 198 -16.73 -21.41 -14.84
N VAL A 199 -16.91 -20.61 -15.87
CA VAL A 199 -18.21 -20.12 -16.36
C VAL A 199 -18.56 -20.83 -17.67
N PRO A 200 -19.67 -21.59 -17.73
CA PRO A 200 -20.11 -22.27 -18.94
C PRO A 200 -20.40 -21.30 -20.09
N SER A 201 -20.23 -21.78 -21.33
CA SER A 201 -20.52 -21.03 -22.55
C SER A 201 -21.97 -20.56 -22.70
N SER A 202 -22.91 -21.14 -21.94
CA SER A 202 -24.31 -20.71 -21.82
C SER A 202 -24.52 -19.46 -20.94
N VAL A 203 -23.48 -19.00 -20.24
CA VAL A 203 -23.49 -17.79 -19.40
C VAL A 203 -22.56 -16.72 -19.96
N ALA A 204 -21.36 -17.10 -20.40
CA ALA A 204 -20.43 -16.23 -21.11
C ALA A 204 -20.12 -16.84 -22.48
N GLY A 205 -20.66 -16.25 -23.56
CA GLY A 205 -20.63 -16.85 -24.88
C GLY A 205 -19.22 -16.97 -25.47
N THR A 206 -18.68 -18.17 -25.54
CA THR A 206 -17.30 -18.49 -25.97
C THR A 206 -17.10 -18.37 -27.48
N THR A 207 -16.05 -17.66 -27.91
CA THR A 207 -15.76 -17.39 -29.34
C THR A 207 -15.13 -18.55 -30.11
N ASN A 208 -14.47 -19.50 -29.43
CA ASN A 208 -13.68 -20.56 -30.07
C ASN A 208 -14.34 -21.95 -30.01
N GLY A 209 -15.58 -22.04 -29.50
CA GLY A 209 -16.26 -23.32 -29.26
C GLY A 209 -15.88 -24.02 -27.95
N ASP A 210 -15.09 -23.37 -27.09
CA ASP A 210 -14.78 -23.86 -25.75
C ASP A 210 -16.04 -24.07 -24.89
N PRO A 211 -16.08 -25.08 -24.01
CA PRO A 211 -17.26 -25.32 -23.16
C PRO A 211 -17.40 -24.27 -22.03
N SER A 212 -16.32 -23.56 -21.70
CA SER A 212 -16.27 -22.61 -20.57
C SER A 212 -15.16 -21.56 -20.72
N THR A 213 -15.38 -20.36 -20.19
CA THR A 213 -14.30 -19.39 -19.86
C THR A 213 -13.94 -19.50 -18.37
N ASP A 214 -12.73 -19.11 -17.99
CA ASP A 214 -12.37 -18.89 -16.59
C ASP A 214 -12.43 -17.39 -16.26
N TRP A 215 -13.15 -17.07 -15.20
CA TRP A 215 -13.10 -15.78 -14.52
C TRP A 215 -12.14 -15.90 -13.35
N ASN A 216 -11.04 -15.17 -13.40
CA ASN A 216 -10.01 -15.18 -12.37
C ASN A 216 -10.11 -13.88 -11.56
N PHE A 217 -10.04 -14.00 -10.25
CA PHE A 217 -10.09 -12.90 -9.30
C PHE A 217 -8.88 -13.00 -8.36
N TRP A 218 -8.25 -11.85 -8.12
CA TRP A 218 -7.17 -11.65 -7.15
C TRP A 218 -7.44 -10.34 -6.42
N ALA A 219 -7.17 -10.27 -5.12
CA ALA A 219 -7.57 -9.13 -4.32
C ALA A 219 -6.72 -8.95 -3.08
N VAL A 220 -6.13 -7.76 -2.92
CA VAL A 220 -5.46 -7.34 -1.69
C VAL A 220 -6.29 -6.31 -0.94
N PHE A 221 -6.24 -6.39 0.39
CA PHE A 221 -7.00 -5.58 1.32
C PHE A 221 -6.06 -4.96 2.35
N ASP A 222 -5.87 -3.65 2.30
CA ASP A 222 -5.12 -2.89 3.31
C ASP A 222 -6.10 -2.58 4.44
N GLY A 223 -5.88 -3.09 5.65
CA GLY A 223 -6.81 -2.90 6.77
C GLY A 223 -6.33 -1.82 7.73
N HIS A 224 -7.25 -1.08 8.35
CA HIS A 224 -6.87 -0.08 9.35
C HIS A 224 -7.88 0.10 10.49
N SER A 225 -7.37 0.45 11.67
CA SER A 225 -8.15 0.54 12.91
C SER A 225 -8.82 -0.78 13.32
N GLY A 226 -8.22 -1.91 12.91
CA GLY A 226 -8.67 -3.27 13.13
C GLY A 226 -8.75 -4.07 11.83
N TRP A 227 -8.22 -5.29 11.84
CA TRP A 227 -8.28 -6.31 10.79
C TRP A 227 -9.69 -6.79 10.36
N THR A 228 -10.76 -6.32 11.00
CA THR A 228 -12.10 -6.91 10.85
C THR A 228 -12.80 -6.55 9.55
N THR A 229 -12.45 -5.43 8.91
CA THR A 229 -12.99 -5.08 7.58
C THR A 229 -12.29 -5.87 6.49
N SER A 230 -10.96 -5.84 6.42
CA SER A 230 -10.16 -6.61 5.45
C SER A 230 -10.48 -8.11 5.50
N ALA A 231 -10.55 -8.69 6.71
CA ALA A 231 -10.97 -10.08 6.89
C ALA A 231 -12.42 -10.37 6.51
N LYS A 232 -13.32 -9.36 6.57
CA LYS A 232 -14.67 -9.48 6.01
C LYS A 232 -14.62 -9.46 4.48
N LEU A 233 -13.78 -8.62 3.87
CA LEU A 233 -13.61 -8.53 2.41
C LEU A 233 -13.06 -9.82 1.81
N ARG A 234 -11.96 -10.39 2.36
CA ARG A 234 -11.44 -11.72 1.94
C ARG A 234 -12.56 -12.73 1.77
N ASN A 235 -13.42 -12.83 2.78
CA ASN A 235 -14.42 -13.88 2.86
C ASN A 235 -15.60 -13.70 1.90
N VAL A 236 -15.92 -12.48 1.42
CA VAL A 236 -17.17 -12.25 0.65
C VAL A 236 -17.10 -11.28 -0.53
N LEU A 237 -16.07 -10.44 -0.69
CA LEU A 237 -16.07 -9.40 -1.76
C LEU A 237 -16.17 -10.02 -3.15
N ILE A 238 -15.32 -11.01 -3.44
CA ILE A 238 -15.32 -11.70 -4.74
C ILE A 238 -16.69 -12.35 -4.99
N SER A 239 -17.31 -12.97 -3.98
CA SER A 239 -18.64 -13.56 -4.09
C SER A 239 -19.75 -12.54 -4.39
N TYR A 240 -19.65 -11.31 -3.87
CA TYR A 240 -20.58 -10.22 -4.22
C TYR A 240 -20.38 -9.79 -5.67
N VAL A 241 -19.14 -9.53 -6.09
CA VAL A 241 -18.81 -9.12 -7.46
C VAL A 241 -19.18 -10.20 -8.48
N ALA A 242 -18.81 -11.45 -8.25
CA ALA A 242 -19.12 -12.58 -9.10
C ALA A 242 -20.64 -12.81 -9.25
N ARG A 243 -21.45 -12.53 -8.21
CA ARG A 243 -22.92 -12.59 -8.30
C ARG A 243 -23.47 -11.53 -9.25
N GLU A 244 -23.05 -10.27 -9.11
CA GLU A 244 -23.52 -9.18 -9.98
C GLU A 244 -23.02 -9.38 -11.43
N LEU A 245 -21.77 -9.84 -11.62
CA LEU A 245 -21.25 -10.24 -12.94
C LEU A 245 -22.08 -11.35 -13.58
N ASN A 246 -22.34 -12.45 -12.87
CA ASN A 246 -23.18 -13.55 -13.38
C ASN A 246 -24.61 -13.10 -13.72
N ALA A 247 -25.17 -12.09 -13.03
CA ALA A 247 -26.45 -11.50 -13.42
C ALA A 247 -26.34 -10.71 -14.74
N THR A 248 -25.31 -9.87 -14.89
CA THR A 248 -25.05 -9.07 -16.11
C THR A 248 -24.76 -9.96 -17.33
N TYR A 249 -23.92 -10.99 -17.20
CA TYR A 249 -23.61 -11.91 -18.29
C TYR A 249 -24.85 -12.75 -18.69
N LYS A 250 -25.64 -13.24 -17.73
CA LYS A 250 -26.91 -13.92 -18.04
C LYS A 250 -27.91 -13.01 -18.73
N ALA A 251 -28.01 -11.74 -18.33
CA ALA A 251 -28.88 -10.78 -19.00
C ALA A 251 -28.46 -10.56 -20.46
N ALA A 252 -27.16 -10.35 -20.72
CA ALA A 252 -26.61 -10.24 -22.07
C ALA A 252 -26.93 -11.48 -22.92
N ALA A 253 -26.69 -12.69 -22.38
CA ALA A 253 -26.95 -13.96 -23.07
C ALA A 253 -28.43 -14.22 -23.45
N THR A 254 -29.39 -13.44 -22.96
CA THR A 254 -30.79 -13.50 -23.43
C THR A 254 -31.04 -12.72 -24.72
N ASP A 255 -30.16 -11.79 -25.09
CA ASP A 255 -30.24 -11.02 -26.33
C ASP A 255 -29.38 -11.67 -27.42
N LEU A 256 -30.02 -12.21 -28.46
CA LEU A 256 -29.35 -12.85 -29.59
C LEU A 256 -28.43 -11.90 -30.40
N SER A 257 -28.49 -10.60 -30.14
CA SER A 257 -27.57 -9.60 -30.72
C SER A 257 -26.36 -9.27 -29.84
N VAL A 258 -26.32 -9.72 -28.58
CA VAL A 258 -25.28 -9.38 -27.58
C VAL A 258 -24.72 -10.64 -26.92
N LEU A 259 -23.70 -11.26 -27.54
CA LEU A 259 -23.07 -12.48 -27.03
C LEU A 259 -22.26 -12.29 -25.72
N VAL A 260 -21.82 -11.06 -25.43
CA VAL A 260 -20.99 -10.68 -24.27
C VAL A 260 -21.43 -9.28 -23.82
N PRO A 261 -21.57 -8.99 -22.51
CA PRO A 261 -21.91 -7.65 -22.02
C PRO A 261 -20.85 -6.60 -22.39
N SER A 262 -21.25 -5.32 -22.46
CA SER A 262 -20.30 -4.22 -22.72
C SER A 262 -19.35 -4.00 -21.53
N SER A 263 -18.20 -3.39 -21.79
CA SER A 263 -17.21 -3.06 -20.77
C SER A 263 -17.80 -2.27 -19.60
N GLU A 264 -18.68 -1.31 -19.91
CA GLU A 264 -19.35 -0.44 -18.94
C GLU A 264 -20.38 -1.20 -18.09
N ALA A 265 -21.05 -2.21 -18.66
CA ALA A 265 -21.98 -3.06 -17.93
C ALA A 265 -21.24 -3.99 -16.95
N VAL A 266 -20.04 -4.46 -17.33
CA VAL A 266 -19.14 -5.21 -16.44
C VAL A 266 -18.59 -4.30 -15.33
N ASP A 267 -18.17 -3.07 -15.65
CA ASP A 267 -17.73 -2.08 -14.65
C ASP A 267 -18.85 -1.74 -13.65
N ALA A 268 -20.07 -1.54 -14.14
CA ALA A 268 -21.24 -1.29 -13.30
C ALA A 268 -21.53 -2.48 -12.36
N ALA A 269 -21.37 -3.72 -12.83
CA ALA A 269 -21.54 -4.91 -12.00
C ALA A 269 -20.48 -5.00 -10.88
N ILE A 270 -19.21 -4.72 -11.19
CA ILE A 270 -18.13 -4.71 -10.19
C ILE A 270 -18.39 -3.61 -9.14
N LYS A 271 -18.70 -2.38 -9.58
CA LYS A 271 -19.06 -1.28 -8.69
C LYS A 271 -20.27 -1.62 -7.80
N GLN A 272 -21.30 -2.23 -8.37
CA GLN A 272 -22.49 -2.65 -7.63
C GLN A 272 -22.16 -3.71 -6.57
N GLY A 273 -21.24 -4.64 -6.85
CA GLY A 273 -20.75 -5.61 -5.88
C GLY A 273 -20.07 -4.95 -4.67
N PHE A 274 -19.18 -3.98 -4.93
CA PHE A 274 -18.50 -3.20 -3.89
C PHE A 274 -19.49 -2.39 -3.03
N VAL A 275 -20.25 -1.49 -3.66
CA VAL A 275 -21.16 -0.56 -2.96
C VAL A 275 -22.23 -1.31 -2.16
N ARG A 276 -22.69 -2.45 -2.67
CA ARG A 276 -23.67 -3.29 -1.95
C ARG A 276 -23.06 -3.96 -0.72
N LEU A 277 -21.85 -4.51 -0.82
CA LEU A 277 -21.18 -5.09 0.35
C LEU A 277 -20.90 -4.03 1.42
N ASP A 278 -20.44 -2.83 1.02
CA ASP A 278 -20.22 -1.74 1.97
C ASP A 278 -21.52 -1.26 2.61
N HIS A 279 -22.62 -1.20 1.86
CA HIS A 279 -23.95 -0.92 2.43
C HIS A 279 -24.35 -1.95 3.49
N ASP A 280 -24.10 -3.24 3.25
CA ASP A 280 -24.44 -4.32 4.18
C ASP A 280 -23.53 -4.30 5.44
N ILE A 281 -22.27 -3.89 5.28
CA ILE A 281 -21.31 -3.66 6.36
C ILE A 281 -21.68 -2.42 7.18
N VAL A 282 -21.98 -1.28 6.54
CA VAL A 282 -22.09 0.03 7.18
C VAL A 282 -23.51 0.33 7.65
N ASN A 283 -24.54 0.05 6.85
CA ASN A 283 -25.91 0.49 7.12
C ASN A 283 -26.79 -0.65 7.65
N GLU A 284 -26.78 -1.83 7.01
CA GLU A 284 -27.60 -2.95 7.51
C GLU A 284 -27.16 -3.43 8.90
N SER A 285 -25.87 -3.33 9.23
CA SER A 285 -25.33 -3.69 10.55
C SER A 285 -25.94 -2.83 11.67
N VAL A 286 -26.05 -1.51 11.45
CA VAL A 286 -26.71 -0.56 12.37
C VAL A 286 -28.16 -0.97 12.59
N ASP A 287 -28.88 -1.27 11.51
CA ASP A 287 -30.28 -1.70 11.55
C ASP A 287 -30.47 -2.98 12.37
N LYS A 288 -29.61 -3.98 12.16
CA LYS A 288 -29.60 -5.25 12.89
C LYS A 288 -29.29 -5.04 14.38
N VAL A 289 -28.33 -4.18 14.69
CA VAL A 289 -27.90 -3.86 16.07
C VAL A 289 -28.94 -3.04 16.84
N LEU A 290 -29.55 -2.04 16.21
CA LEU A 290 -30.63 -1.24 16.79
C LEU A 290 -31.90 -2.08 17.04
N LYS A 291 -32.16 -3.11 16.23
CA LYS A 291 -33.22 -4.10 16.47
C LYS A 291 -32.87 -5.07 17.60
N ALA A 292 -31.61 -5.51 17.68
CA ALA A 292 -31.15 -6.48 18.69
C ALA A 292 -30.93 -5.89 20.10
N GLN A 293 -30.66 -4.58 20.22
CA GLN A 293 -30.42 -3.87 21.48
C GLN A 293 -29.37 -4.55 22.41
N SER A 294 -28.38 -5.23 21.81
CA SER A 294 -27.36 -6.00 22.52
C SER A 294 -25.96 -5.50 22.21
N ARG A 295 -25.21 -5.13 23.26
CA ARG A 295 -23.80 -4.71 23.13
C ARG A 295 -22.88 -5.80 22.59
N ARG A 296 -23.19 -7.08 22.84
CA ARG A 296 -22.45 -8.21 22.26
C ARG A 296 -22.69 -8.32 20.75
N VAL A 297 -23.94 -8.21 20.31
CA VAL A 297 -24.28 -8.21 18.88
C VAL A 297 -23.71 -6.97 18.18
N ALA A 298 -23.70 -5.82 18.86
CA ALA A 298 -23.01 -4.62 18.38
C ALA A 298 -21.50 -4.85 18.18
N ALA A 299 -20.81 -5.48 19.14
CA ALA A 299 -19.38 -5.79 19.06
C ALA A 299 -19.02 -6.65 17.85
N GLU A 300 -19.88 -7.59 17.48
CA GLU A 300 -19.69 -8.49 16.35
C GLU A 300 -20.07 -7.83 15.00
N LEU A 301 -21.27 -7.23 14.92
CA LEU A 301 -21.81 -6.70 13.66
C LEU A 301 -21.24 -5.33 13.26
N LEU A 302 -20.87 -4.48 14.22
CA LEU A 302 -20.30 -3.16 13.92
C LEU A 302 -18.77 -3.19 13.77
N ALA A 303 -18.08 -4.27 14.13
CA ALA A 303 -16.61 -4.29 14.04
C ALA A 303 -16.11 -4.00 12.60
N PRO A 304 -16.58 -4.70 11.54
CA PRO A 304 -16.21 -4.37 10.14
C PRO A 304 -16.73 -3.01 9.65
N ALA A 305 -17.65 -2.37 10.38
CA ALA A 305 -18.12 -1.01 10.06
C ALA A 305 -17.23 0.06 10.70
N LEU A 306 -16.63 -0.24 11.85
CA LEU A 306 -15.88 0.70 12.68
C LEU A 306 -14.37 0.68 12.44
N SER A 307 -13.83 -0.45 11.96
CA SER A 307 -12.57 -0.48 11.20
C SER A 307 -12.82 -0.11 9.73
N GLY A 308 -11.75 0.10 8.98
CA GLY A 308 -11.82 0.31 7.54
C GLY A 308 -10.88 -0.61 6.79
N SER A 309 -11.05 -0.67 5.47
CA SER A 309 -10.09 -1.34 4.60
C SER A 309 -10.13 -0.78 3.18
N CYS A 310 -8.95 -0.54 2.61
CA CYS A 310 -8.81 -0.37 1.17
C CYS A 310 -9.06 -1.72 0.46
N ALA A 311 -9.47 -1.67 -0.80
CA ALA A 311 -9.67 -2.87 -1.60
C ALA A 311 -9.17 -2.65 -3.03
N LEU A 312 -8.30 -3.54 -3.48
CA LEU A 312 -7.80 -3.60 -4.84
C LEU A 312 -8.14 -4.98 -5.39
N LEU A 313 -9.20 -5.07 -6.18
CA LEU A 313 -9.63 -6.29 -6.87
C LEU A 313 -9.18 -6.25 -8.33
N SER A 314 -8.66 -7.35 -8.85
CA SER A 314 -8.58 -7.57 -10.28
C SER A 314 -9.54 -8.67 -10.73
N PHE A 315 -10.08 -8.51 -11.93
CA PHE A 315 -10.96 -9.47 -12.60
C PHE A 315 -10.43 -9.70 -14.02
N TYR A 316 -10.05 -10.93 -14.32
CA TYR A 316 -9.57 -11.35 -15.63
C TYR A 316 -10.50 -12.41 -16.23
N ASP A 317 -11.15 -12.07 -17.33
CA ASP A 317 -11.89 -13.04 -18.15
C ASP A 317 -10.96 -13.63 -19.21
N SER A 318 -10.69 -14.93 -19.10
CA SER A 318 -9.74 -15.62 -19.99
C SER A 318 -10.14 -15.62 -21.46
N GLN A 319 -11.43 -15.46 -21.77
CA GLN A 319 -11.92 -15.44 -23.14
C GLN A 319 -11.63 -14.09 -23.80
N SER A 320 -12.08 -12.99 -23.18
CA SER A 320 -11.78 -11.66 -23.72
C SER A 320 -10.30 -11.31 -23.59
N GLN A 321 -9.60 -11.83 -22.57
CA GLN A 321 -8.27 -11.38 -22.14
C GLN A 321 -8.26 -9.94 -21.60
N ASP A 322 -9.44 -9.43 -21.20
CA ASP A 322 -9.57 -8.13 -20.55
C ASP A 322 -9.34 -8.31 -19.04
N LEU A 323 -8.36 -7.57 -18.51
CA LEU A 323 -8.14 -7.40 -17.08
C LEU A 323 -8.78 -6.09 -16.64
N LYS A 324 -9.72 -6.17 -15.70
CA LYS A 324 -10.29 -5.01 -15.00
C LYS A 324 -9.69 -4.89 -13.62
N VAL A 325 -9.11 -3.74 -13.30
CA VAL A 325 -8.57 -3.44 -11.96
C VAL A 325 -9.47 -2.41 -11.30
N ALA A 326 -10.07 -2.79 -10.18
CA ALA A 326 -11.02 -2.01 -9.40
C ALA A 326 -10.39 -1.63 -8.05
N VAL A 327 -10.11 -0.34 -7.85
CA VAL A 327 -9.46 0.19 -6.64
C VAL A 327 -10.39 1.12 -5.86
N ALA A 328 -10.51 0.84 -4.56
CA ALA A 328 -11.11 1.69 -3.53
C ALA A 328 -10.09 1.84 -2.39
N GLY A 329 -9.16 2.79 -2.52
CA GLY A 329 -8.07 3.06 -1.58
C GLY A 329 -6.71 3.34 -2.25
N ASP A 330 -5.64 3.19 -1.50
CA ASP A 330 -4.25 3.50 -1.87
C ASP A 330 -3.33 2.27 -2.09
N SER A 331 -3.87 1.05 -1.98
CA SER A 331 -3.26 -0.15 -2.56
C SER A 331 -3.18 -0.03 -4.10
N ARG A 332 -2.10 -0.55 -4.71
CA ARG A 332 -1.82 -0.33 -6.15
C ARG A 332 -1.57 -1.62 -6.92
N ALA A 333 -2.04 -1.65 -8.18
CA ALA A 333 -1.71 -2.66 -9.19
C ALA A 333 -0.83 -2.06 -10.29
N ILE A 334 0.17 -2.81 -10.75
CA ILE A 334 1.00 -2.45 -11.90
C ILE A 334 1.16 -3.62 -12.87
N LEU A 335 1.20 -3.33 -14.17
CA LEU A 335 1.54 -4.24 -15.25
C LEU A 335 3.04 -4.16 -15.55
N GLY A 336 3.71 -5.31 -15.58
CA GLY A 336 4.99 -5.51 -16.24
C GLY A 336 4.77 -6.14 -17.61
N ARG A 337 5.19 -5.43 -18.66
CA ARG A 337 5.11 -5.90 -20.07
C ARG A 337 6.45 -5.74 -20.77
N ARG A 338 6.84 -6.69 -21.62
CA ARG A 338 8.04 -6.53 -22.48
C ARG A 338 7.74 -5.54 -23.62
N GLY A 339 8.51 -4.47 -23.68
CA GLY A 339 8.53 -3.51 -24.78
C GLY A 339 9.30 -4.02 -26.00
N PRO A 340 9.26 -3.31 -27.14
CA PRO A 340 9.93 -3.72 -28.38
C PRO A 340 11.46 -3.85 -28.29
N SER A 341 12.08 -3.23 -27.27
CA SER A 341 13.50 -3.33 -26.96
C SER A 341 13.91 -4.64 -26.26
N GLY A 342 12.93 -5.46 -25.85
CA GLY A 342 13.11 -6.64 -25.01
C GLY A 342 13.12 -6.36 -23.50
N LYS A 343 13.26 -5.09 -23.10
CA LYS A 343 13.14 -4.63 -21.71
C LYS A 343 11.69 -4.57 -21.24
N TRP A 344 11.49 -4.52 -19.93
CA TRP A 344 10.18 -4.35 -19.30
C TRP A 344 9.78 -2.88 -19.23
N THR A 345 8.48 -2.62 -19.34
CA THR A 345 7.85 -1.32 -19.04
C THR A 345 6.92 -1.50 -17.84
N ALA A 346 6.98 -0.57 -16.89
CA ALA A 346 6.02 -0.50 -15.79
C ALA A 346 4.83 0.37 -16.17
N THR A 347 3.61 -0.11 -15.97
CA THR A 347 2.38 0.66 -16.22
C THR A 347 1.44 0.49 -15.05
N ALA A 348 1.16 1.56 -14.30
CA ALA A 348 0.19 1.50 -13.22
C ALA A 348 -1.23 1.28 -13.78
N LEU A 349 -1.97 0.37 -13.14
CA LEU A 349 -3.36 0.03 -13.47
C LEU A 349 -4.36 0.68 -12.49
N SER A 350 -3.87 1.44 -11.52
CA SER A 350 -4.64 2.15 -10.50
C SER A 350 -3.95 3.47 -10.12
N GLU A 351 -4.74 4.45 -9.69
CA GLU A 351 -4.27 5.69 -9.03
C GLU A 351 -4.50 5.55 -7.52
N ASP A 352 -3.56 5.99 -6.68
CA ASP A 352 -3.69 5.87 -5.22
C ASP A 352 -4.74 6.88 -4.72
N GLN A 353 -5.77 6.44 -4.00
CA GLN A 353 -6.91 7.31 -3.67
C GLN A 353 -6.82 7.84 -2.25
N THR A 354 -6.29 9.06 -2.10
CA THR A 354 -6.11 9.71 -0.79
C THR A 354 -6.57 11.16 -0.80
N GLY A 355 -6.72 11.76 0.38
CA GLY A 355 -7.00 13.20 0.51
C GLY A 355 -5.88 14.13 0.02
N GLY A 356 -4.76 13.61 -0.50
CA GLY A 356 -3.68 14.34 -1.16
C GLY A 356 -3.60 14.10 -2.68
N THR A 357 -4.36 13.15 -3.22
CA THR A 357 -4.39 12.81 -4.64
C THR A 357 -5.16 13.89 -5.41
N PRO A 358 -4.63 14.49 -6.51
CA PRO A 358 -5.28 15.62 -7.18
C PRO A 358 -6.71 15.33 -7.69
N SER A 359 -6.94 14.13 -8.22
CA SER A 359 -8.25 13.68 -8.72
C SER A 359 -9.29 13.58 -7.60
N GLU A 360 -8.93 12.91 -6.50
CA GLU A 360 -9.80 12.72 -5.34
C GLU A 360 -10.00 14.02 -4.54
N MET A 361 -8.96 14.85 -4.40
CA MET A 361 -9.09 16.20 -3.84
C MET A 361 -10.08 17.07 -4.63
N LYS A 362 -10.13 16.91 -5.96
CA LYS A 362 -11.12 17.58 -6.79
C LYS A 362 -12.52 17.02 -6.51
N ARG A 363 -12.69 15.69 -6.57
CA ARG A 363 -13.96 15.00 -6.29
C ARG A 363 -14.56 15.43 -4.95
N LEU A 364 -13.77 15.35 -3.88
CA LEU A 364 -14.18 15.70 -2.52
C LEU A 364 -14.59 17.18 -2.37
N ARG A 365 -13.95 18.10 -3.11
CA ARG A 365 -14.35 19.52 -3.10
C ARG A 365 -15.65 19.79 -3.87
N GLU A 366 -15.94 18.98 -4.89
CA GLU A 366 -17.17 19.02 -5.67
C GLU A 366 -18.34 18.38 -4.89
N GLU A 367 -18.07 17.30 -4.16
CA GLU A 367 -19.02 16.62 -3.25
C GLU A 367 -19.36 17.43 -1.99
N HIS A 368 -18.37 18.15 -1.42
CA HIS A 368 -18.50 18.92 -0.17
C HIS A 368 -18.22 20.42 -0.37
N PRO A 369 -19.06 21.16 -1.14
CA PRO A 369 -18.83 22.55 -1.47
C PRO A 369 -18.83 23.46 -0.22
N GLY A 370 -17.80 24.29 -0.08
CA GLY A 370 -17.66 25.22 1.06
C GLY A 370 -17.05 24.60 2.32
N GLU A 371 -16.52 23.37 2.25
CA GLU A 371 -15.90 22.69 3.40
C GLU A 371 -14.37 22.68 3.32
N PRO A 372 -13.66 23.68 3.90
CA PRO A 372 -12.20 23.78 3.82
C PRO A 372 -11.44 22.68 4.58
N TYR A 373 -12.16 21.84 5.32
CA TYR A 373 -11.61 20.71 6.09
C TYR A 373 -11.92 19.34 5.48
N VAL A 374 -12.58 19.27 4.31
CA VAL A 374 -12.88 18.00 3.64
C VAL A 374 -11.62 17.15 3.45
N THR A 375 -10.54 17.79 2.99
CA THR A 375 -9.16 17.28 2.99
C THR A 375 -8.27 18.24 3.75
N ARG A 376 -7.41 17.74 4.64
CA ARG A 376 -6.41 18.53 5.37
C ARG A 376 -5.13 17.70 5.51
N ASN A 377 -3.98 18.28 5.15
CA ASN A 377 -2.67 17.60 5.19
C ASN A 377 -2.66 16.24 4.43
N GLY A 378 -3.38 16.15 3.30
CA GLY A 378 -3.50 14.89 2.55
C GLY A 378 -4.53 13.89 3.10
N ARG A 379 -5.23 14.21 4.20
CA ARG A 379 -6.15 13.29 4.91
C ARG A 379 -7.61 13.77 4.92
N ILE A 380 -8.55 12.83 4.86
CA ILE A 380 -9.99 13.07 4.96
C ILE A 380 -10.34 13.53 6.37
N LEU A 381 -10.99 14.70 6.46
CA LEU A 381 -11.23 15.43 7.72
C LEU A 381 -9.94 15.64 8.56
N GLY A 382 -8.76 15.54 7.94
CA GLY A 382 -7.45 15.61 8.58
C GLY A 382 -6.98 14.34 9.30
N GLN A 383 -7.70 13.21 9.20
CA GLN A 383 -7.47 12.02 10.01
C GLN A 383 -7.22 10.73 9.19
N LEU A 384 -8.14 10.35 8.29
CA LEU A 384 -8.03 9.14 7.46
C LEU A 384 -7.19 9.41 6.21
N GLU A 385 -6.31 8.49 5.83
CA GLU A 385 -5.47 8.62 4.63
C GLU A 385 -6.26 8.34 3.33
N PRO A 386 -6.88 7.16 3.14
CA PRO A 386 -7.62 6.87 1.92
C PRO A 386 -8.90 7.71 1.79
N SER A 387 -9.21 8.14 0.56
CA SER A 387 -10.46 8.82 0.17
C SER A 387 -11.58 7.86 -0.23
N ARG A 388 -11.25 6.57 -0.36
CA ARG A 388 -12.18 5.46 -0.62
C ARG A 388 -11.78 4.25 0.21
N SER A 389 -12.76 3.60 0.82
CA SER A 389 -12.55 2.39 1.63
C SER A 389 -13.89 1.71 1.92
N PHE A 390 -13.83 0.43 2.28
CA PHE A 390 -14.92 -0.26 2.97
C PHE A 390 -14.91 0.06 4.47
N GLY A 391 -16.06 -0.08 5.13
CA GLY A 391 -16.18 0.20 6.57
C GLY A 391 -16.07 1.70 6.81
N ASP A 392 -15.17 2.13 7.70
CA ASP A 392 -14.92 3.56 8.02
C ASP A 392 -16.20 4.35 8.33
N ALA A 393 -17.17 3.71 8.97
CA ALA A 393 -18.54 4.20 9.03
C ALA A 393 -18.67 5.56 9.75
N THR A 394 -17.69 5.96 10.57
CA THR A 394 -17.62 7.31 11.15
C THR A 394 -17.46 8.45 10.12
N TYR A 395 -17.07 8.14 8.88
CA TYR A 395 -17.02 9.07 7.74
C TYR A 395 -18.28 8.97 6.85
N LYS A 396 -19.11 7.94 7.02
CA LYS A 396 -20.27 7.63 6.17
C LYS A 396 -21.61 7.89 6.85
N TRP A 397 -21.73 7.56 8.14
CA TRP A 397 -22.93 7.77 8.94
C TRP A 397 -23.20 9.24 9.23
N THR A 398 -24.48 9.62 9.24
CA THR A 398 -24.92 10.91 9.77
C THR A 398 -24.60 11.05 11.26
N LYS A 399 -24.48 12.29 11.74
CA LYS A 399 -24.21 12.58 13.15
C LYS A 399 -25.21 11.90 14.09
N ASP A 400 -26.50 11.91 13.74
CA ASP A 400 -27.58 11.30 14.53
C ASP A 400 -27.40 9.78 14.69
N ILE A 401 -26.91 9.08 13.66
CA ILE A 401 -26.61 7.65 13.74
C ILE A 401 -25.41 7.44 14.67
N GLN A 402 -24.34 8.22 14.50
CA GLN A 402 -23.14 8.10 15.35
C GLN A 402 -23.44 8.38 16.82
N ASP A 403 -24.23 9.42 17.12
CA ASP A 403 -24.64 9.77 18.48
C ASP A 403 -25.55 8.68 19.08
N LYS A 404 -26.47 8.07 18.31
CA LYS A 404 -27.27 6.91 18.76
C LYS A 404 -26.40 5.70 19.09
N ILE A 405 -25.49 5.31 18.19
CA ILE A 405 -24.58 4.17 18.39
C ILE A 405 -23.69 4.40 19.63
N LYS A 406 -23.14 5.61 19.79
CA LYS A 406 -22.36 6.01 20.96
C LYS A 406 -23.15 5.96 22.27
N GLN A 407 -24.42 6.37 22.27
CA GLN A 407 -25.27 6.39 23.48
C GLN A 407 -25.72 4.99 23.91
N GLN A 408 -26.08 4.12 22.95
CA GLN A 408 -26.65 2.79 23.25
C GLN A 408 -25.56 1.71 23.41
N PHE A 409 -24.49 1.78 22.61
CA PHE A 409 -23.47 0.73 22.50
C PHE A 409 -22.09 1.27 22.88
N PHE A 410 -21.17 1.28 21.92
CA PHE A 410 -19.83 1.86 22.01
C PHE A 410 -19.58 2.60 20.68
N GLY A 411 -19.03 3.81 20.74
CA GLY A 411 -18.84 4.64 19.58
C GLY A 411 -17.93 5.83 19.90
N ARG A 412 -17.17 6.28 18.90
CA ARG A 412 -16.33 7.48 19.02
C ARG A 412 -17.21 8.73 18.97
N THR A 413 -16.72 9.84 19.53
CA THR A 413 -17.39 11.14 19.36
C THR A 413 -17.24 11.58 17.89
N PRO A 414 -18.33 12.02 17.22
CA PRO A 414 -18.25 12.51 15.84
C PRO A 414 -17.27 13.68 15.71
N SER A 415 -16.59 13.77 14.57
CA SER A 415 -15.70 14.91 14.27
C SER A 415 -16.49 16.23 14.24
N PRO A 416 -15.98 17.34 14.81
CA PRO A 416 -16.60 18.66 14.65
C PRO A 416 -16.57 19.17 13.21
N HIS A 417 -15.82 18.50 12.33
CA HIS A 417 -15.77 18.79 10.89
C HIS A 417 -16.72 17.91 10.06
N LEU A 418 -17.43 16.96 10.68
CA LEU A 418 -18.45 16.14 10.01
C LEU A 418 -19.74 16.95 9.81
N LYS A 419 -19.96 17.46 8.59
CA LYS A 419 -21.12 18.29 8.22
C LYS A 419 -22.03 17.62 7.20
N THR A 420 -21.48 17.12 6.09
CA THR A 420 -22.21 16.56 4.94
C THR A 420 -21.74 15.13 4.59
N PRO A 421 -21.76 14.17 5.54
CA PRO A 421 -21.41 12.78 5.22
C PRO A 421 -22.37 12.19 4.16
N PRO A 422 -21.91 11.22 3.34
CA PRO A 422 -20.63 10.50 3.44
C PRO A 422 -19.44 11.24 2.82
N TYR A 423 -18.28 11.18 3.48
CA TYR A 423 -16.99 11.73 3.01
C TYR A 423 -16.06 10.70 2.35
N VAL A 424 -16.43 9.42 2.44
CA VAL A 424 -15.65 8.27 1.97
C VAL A 424 -16.63 7.31 1.31
N THR A 425 -16.24 6.71 0.19
CA THR A 425 -17.06 5.75 -0.56
C THR A 425 -16.30 4.44 -0.77
N ALA A 426 -17.00 3.32 -0.84
CA ALA A 426 -16.43 2.06 -1.31
C ALA A 426 -16.56 1.87 -2.84
N GLU A 427 -17.13 2.82 -3.58
CA GLU A 427 -17.24 2.71 -5.04
C GLU A 427 -15.84 2.77 -5.69
N PRO A 428 -15.38 1.71 -6.38
CA PRO A 428 -14.05 1.67 -6.95
C PRO A 428 -13.95 2.52 -8.22
N VAL A 429 -12.74 3.02 -8.49
CA VAL A 429 -12.33 3.41 -9.84
C VAL A 429 -11.85 2.17 -10.57
N ILE A 430 -12.28 1.99 -11.81
CA ILE A 430 -11.95 0.82 -12.61
C ILE A 430 -11.13 1.24 -13.84
N THR A 431 -10.03 0.53 -14.09
CA THR A 431 -9.33 0.56 -15.38
C THR A 431 -9.54 -0.77 -16.11
N THR A 432 -9.47 -0.76 -17.44
CA THR A 432 -9.53 -1.97 -18.27
C THR A 432 -8.29 -2.04 -19.14
N THR A 433 -7.57 -3.16 -19.09
CA THR A 433 -6.31 -3.38 -19.81
C THR A 433 -6.37 -4.71 -20.54
N LYS A 434 -5.98 -4.72 -21.82
CA LYS A 434 -5.81 -5.96 -22.58
C LYS A 434 -4.52 -6.65 -22.14
N ILE A 435 -4.61 -7.89 -21.68
CA ILE A 435 -3.46 -8.73 -21.37
C ILE A 435 -3.04 -9.51 -22.61
N ASP A 436 -1.74 -9.74 -22.75
CA ASP A 436 -1.14 -10.53 -23.81
C ASP A 436 -0.34 -11.70 -23.19
N PRO A 437 -1.00 -12.84 -22.91
CA PRO A 437 -0.33 -14.01 -22.38
C PRO A 437 0.81 -14.54 -23.27
N SER A 438 0.82 -14.21 -24.56
CA SER A 438 1.89 -14.65 -25.47
C SER A 438 3.22 -13.92 -25.24
N LYS A 439 3.19 -12.74 -24.63
CA LYS A 439 4.37 -11.93 -24.31
C LYS A 439 4.92 -12.13 -22.90
N GLY A 440 4.26 -12.96 -22.09
CA GLY A 440 4.62 -13.17 -20.69
C GLY A 440 4.40 -11.93 -19.84
N ASP A 441 3.28 -11.22 -20.06
CA ASP A 441 2.83 -10.17 -19.15
C ASP A 441 2.73 -10.71 -17.70
N PHE A 442 2.96 -9.84 -16.74
CA PHE A 442 2.64 -10.10 -15.33
C PHE A 442 2.04 -8.86 -14.69
N ILE A 443 1.22 -9.06 -13.67
CA ILE A 443 0.78 -7.95 -12.79
C ILE A 443 1.33 -8.17 -11.38
N VAL A 444 1.60 -7.06 -10.69
CA VAL A 444 1.87 -7.03 -9.25
C VAL A 444 0.77 -6.21 -8.59
N MET A 445 0.13 -6.77 -7.56
CA MET A 445 -0.88 -6.12 -6.73
C MET A 445 -0.34 -6.09 -5.29
N ALA A 446 -0.37 -4.94 -4.62
CA ALA A 446 0.11 -4.86 -3.24
C ALA A 446 -0.53 -3.73 -2.43
N THR A 447 -0.54 -3.91 -1.11
CA THR A 447 -0.87 -2.90 -0.10
C THR A 447 0.19 -1.79 -0.04
N ASP A 448 -0.11 -0.68 0.65
CA ASP A 448 0.73 0.53 0.57
C ASP A 448 2.16 0.32 1.10
N GLY A 449 2.33 -0.64 2.02
CA GLY A 449 3.62 -1.02 2.61
C GLY A 449 4.69 -1.48 1.62
N LEU A 450 4.33 -1.97 0.43
CA LEU A 450 5.29 -2.21 -0.65
C LEU A 450 5.68 -0.90 -1.37
N TRP A 451 4.68 -0.07 -1.68
CA TRP A 451 4.82 1.16 -2.46
C TRP A 451 5.47 2.30 -1.67
N GLU A 452 5.42 2.24 -0.33
CA GLU A 452 6.25 3.04 0.58
C GLU A 452 7.77 2.78 0.38
N MET A 453 8.15 1.58 -0.09
CA MET A 453 9.53 1.07 -0.14
C MET A 453 10.14 0.99 -1.54
N LEU A 454 9.36 0.66 -2.58
CA LEU A 454 9.83 0.44 -3.95
C LEU A 454 9.02 1.23 -4.99
N SER A 455 9.69 1.74 -6.03
CA SER A 455 9.01 2.36 -7.18
C SER A 455 8.39 1.30 -8.11
N ASN A 456 7.47 1.71 -8.99
CA ASN A 456 6.87 0.80 -9.97
C ASN A 456 7.95 0.16 -10.88
N GLU A 457 8.93 0.96 -11.28
CA GLU A 457 10.04 0.53 -12.14
C GLU A 457 10.96 -0.43 -11.41
N GLU A 458 11.24 -0.20 -10.12
CA GLU A 458 11.99 -1.13 -9.28
C GLU A 458 11.26 -2.46 -9.13
N VAL A 459 9.94 -2.44 -8.84
CA VAL A 459 9.12 -3.66 -8.72
C VAL A 459 9.09 -4.46 -10.04
N VAL A 460 8.81 -3.82 -11.17
CA VAL A 460 8.80 -4.50 -12.48
C VAL A 460 10.19 -4.97 -12.89
N GLY A 461 11.23 -4.19 -12.63
CA GLY A 461 12.63 -4.57 -12.88
C GLY A 461 13.08 -5.75 -12.03
N LEU A 462 12.65 -5.83 -10.76
CA LEU A 462 12.91 -6.94 -9.86
C LEU A 462 12.24 -8.23 -10.33
N VAL A 463 10.94 -8.21 -10.67
CA VAL A 463 10.24 -9.39 -11.21
C VAL A 463 10.80 -9.79 -12.57
N GLY A 464 11.16 -8.83 -13.43
CA GLY A 464 11.83 -9.08 -14.70
C GLY A 464 13.18 -9.80 -14.55
N SER A 465 14.00 -9.34 -13.60
CA SER A 465 15.29 -9.96 -13.27
C SER A 465 15.13 -11.38 -12.71
N TRP A 466 14.09 -11.58 -11.89
CA TRP A 466 13.72 -12.89 -11.34
C TRP A 466 13.30 -13.86 -12.43
N LEU A 467 12.42 -13.45 -13.35
CA LEU A 467 11.99 -14.26 -14.50
C LEU A 467 13.18 -14.73 -15.37
N GLU A 468 14.14 -13.84 -15.62
CA GLU A 468 15.33 -14.13 -16.43
C GLU A 468 16.28 -15.14 -15.74
N GLN A 469 16.39 -15.09 -14.41
CA GLN A 469 17.13 -16.07 -13.62
C GLN A 469 16.46 -17.45 -13.65
N GLN A 470 15.13 -17.52 -13.49
CA GLN A 470 14.38 -18.78 -13.55
C GLN A 470 14.50 -19.46 -14.93
N GLN A 471 14.40 -18.69 -16.02
CA GLN A 471 14.60 -19.21 -17.38
C GLN A 471 16.02 -19.76 -17.59
N SER A 472 17.04 -19.07 -17.04
CA SER A 472 18.44 -19.51 -17.11
C SER A 472 18.75 -20.77 -16.31
N GLY A 473 17.89 -21.14 -15.35
CA GLY A 473 18.03 -22.36 -14.54
C GLY A 473 17.55 -23.64 -15.24
N ASN A 474 16.61 -23.52 -16.19
CA ASN A 474 15.84 -24.66 -16.73
C ASN A 474 16.36 -25.21 -18.07
N GLY A 475 17.49 -24.71 -18.59
CA GLY A 475 18.09 -25.16 -19.86
C GLY A 475 19.61 -25.15 -19.82
N GLY A 476 20.23 -26.30 -20.11
CA GLY A 476 21.68 -26.45 -20.00
C GLY A 476 22.46 -25.67 -21.07
N SER A 477 23.08 -24.55 -20.70
CA SER A 477 24.40 -24.10 -21.24
C SER A 477 24.86 -22.76 -20.64
N LYS A 478 25.43 -22.79 -19.43
CA LYS A 478 26.00 -21.60 -18.75
C LYS A 478 27.14 -20.88 -19.52
N ALA A 479 27.67 -21.47 -20.59
CA ALA A 479 28.89 -21.01 -21.26
C ALA A 479 28.68 -19.96 -22.37
N TRP A 480 27.64 -20.07 -23.21
CA TRP A 480 27.49 -19.16 -24.37
C TRP A 480 26.83 -17.82 -24.00
N LEU A 481 26.03 -17.80 -22.92
CA LEU A 481 25.49 -16.55 -22.38
C LEU A 481 26.61 -15.65 -21.81
N GLN A 482 27.69 -16.21 -21.26
CA GLN A 482 28.81 -15.40 -20.78
C GLN A 482 29.52 -14.60 -21.91
N SER A 483 29.45 -15.05 -23.17
CA SER A 483 30.10 -14.38 -24.30
C SER A 483 29.24 -13.33 -25.02
N TRP A 484 27.94 -13.21 -24.71
CA TRP A 484 27.09 -12.08 -25.14
C TRP A 484 26.73 -11.13 -24.00
N PHE A 485 26.62 -11.62 -22.77
CA PHE A 485 26.24 -10.83 -21.59
C PHE A 485 27.46 -10.26 -20.86
N GLY A 486 28.48 -9.83 -21.61
CA GLY A 486 29.66 -9.12 -21.10
C GLY A 486 29.40 -7.67 -20.63
N PHE A 487 28.13 -7.34 -20.35
CA PHE A 487 27.75 -6.12 -19.66
C PHE A 487 27.63 -6.41 -18.17
N GLU A 488 28.29 -5.60 -17.35
CA GLU A 488 28.07 -5.59 -15.91
C GLU A 488 26.56 -5.45 -15.62
N GLN A 489 25.97 -6.38 -14.85
CA GLN A 489 24.62 -6.26 -14.30
C GLN A 489 24.56 -5.12 -13.28
N LYS A 490 24.61 -3.88 -13.78
CA LYS A 490 24.51 -2.65 -13.00
C LYS A 490 23.15 -1.99 -13.13
N LYS A 491 22.25 -2.50 -13.98
CA LYS A 491 20.93 -1.91 -14.23
C LYS A 491 19.81 -2.94 -14.28
N LEU A 492 18.65 -2.57 -13.74
CA LEU A 492 17.41 -3.34 -13.85
C LEU A 492 16.95 -3.40 -15.32
N PRO A 493 16.27 -4.48 -15.75
CA PRO A 493 15.82 -4.68 -17.12
C PRO A 493 14.55 -3.87 -17.45
N VAL A 494 14.40 -2.67 -16.90
CA VAL A 494 13.21 -1.81 -17.03
C VAL A 494 13.54 -0.53 -17.82
N GLU A 495 12.55 0.00 -18.55
CA GLU A 495 12.63 1.31 -19.19
C GLU A 495 12.04 2.39 -18.29
N ALA A 496 12.76 3.52 -18.16
CA ALA A 496 12.22 4.69 -17.48
C ALA A 496 11.14 5.34 -18.36
N THR A 497 9.88 5.26 -17.93
CA THR A 497 8.76 5.93 -18.58
C THR A 497 8.85 7.44 -18.34
N ASN A 498 9.08 8.22 -19.41
CA ASN A 498 9.10 9.69 -19.38
C ASN A 498 7.70 10.34 -19.35
N ASP A 499 6.64 9.54 -19.32
CA ASP A 499 5.27 10.05 -19.29
C ASP A 499 4.94 10.70 -17.94
N GLY A 500 4.19 11.80 -17.98
CA GLY A 500 3.73 12.53 -16.79
C GLY A 500 2.72 11.79 -15.90
N SER A 501 2.60 10.46 -16.05
CA SER A 501 1.68 9.57 -15.35
C SER A 501 2.02 9.34 -13.86
N ALA A 502 3.07 9.98 -13.36
CA ALA A 502 3.38 10.05 -11.93
C ALA A 502 2.43 10.98 -11.14
N GLU A 503 1.58 11.77 -11.81
CA GLU A 503 0.48 12.47 -11.13
C GLU A 503 -0.50 11.43 -10.55
N GLY A 504 -0.64 11.43 -9.23
CA GLY A 504 -1.55 10.52 -8.49
C GLY A 504 -0.89 9.27 -7.89
N GLN A 505 0.39 9.00 -8.18
CA GLN A 505 1.13 7.89 -7.57
C GLN A 505 2.07 8.39 -6.47
N ARG A 506 1.99 7.76 -5.30
CA ARG A 506 2.90 8.01 -4.17
C ARG A 506 4.30 7.50 -4.49
N ARG A 507 5.29 8.34 -4.19
CA ARG A 507 6.71 8.00 -4.26
C ARG A 507 7.11 7.19 -3.02
N PRO A 508 8.12 6.31 -3.11
CA PRO A 508 8.61 5.55 -1.96
C PRO A 508 9.19 6.46 -0.87
N ILE A 509 8.40 6.74 0.17
CA ILE A 509 8.81 7.64 1.26
C ILE A 509 9.95 7.06 2.11
N ARG A 510 10.03 5.73 2.21
CA ARG A 510 11.03 5.03 3.05
C ARG A 510 12.43 5.09 2.45
N GLN A 511 12.56 5.24 1.14
CA GLN A 511 13.85 5.45 0.50
C GLN A 511 14.52 6.75 0.98
N GLN A 512 13.71 7.80 1.21
CA GLN A 512 14.17 9.06 1.79
C GLN A 512 14.50 8.92 3.28
N GLN A 513 13.69 8.14 4.04
CA GLN A 513 13.93 7.88 5.46
C GLN A 513 15.25 7.13 5.70
N TYR A 514 15.59 6.17 4.83
CA TYR A 514 16.77 5.30 4.98
C TYR A 514 18.00 5.78 4.19
N ASP A 515 17.97 6.98 3.61
CA ASP A 515 19.03 7.53 2.74
C ASP A 515 19.51 6.53 1.67
N ILE A 516 18.56 5.78 1.09
CA ILE A 516 18.85 4.79 0.07
C ILE A 516 19.25 5.53 -1.19
N SER A 517 20.56 5.65 -1.42
CA SER A 517 21.09 6.01 -2.74
C SER A 517 20.46 5.07 -3.77
N GLY A 518 19.83 5.61 -4.82
CA GLY A 518 19.09 4.87 -5.86
C GLY A 518 19.97 4.01 -6.78
N ALA A 519 20.95 3.31 -6.22
CA ALA A 519 21.88 2.44 -6.88
C ALA A 519 21.30 1.02 -6.94
N GLU A 520 21.11 0.54 -8.17
CA GLU A 520 20.57 -0.79 -8.49
C GLU A 520 21.43 -1.94 -7.92
N SER A 521 22.64 -1.65 -7.42
CA SER A 521 23.51 -2.55 -6.67
C SER A 521 22.98 -3.01 -5.30
N ARG A 522 21.85 -2.46 -4.82
CA ARG A 522 21.20 -2.83 -3.55
C ARG A 522 20.35 -4.10 -3.62
N PHE A 523 20.04 -4.59 -4.82
CA PHE A 523 19.10 -5.69 -5.01
C PHE A 523 19.76 -7.09 -5.01
N VAL A 524 18.96 -8.11 -4.70
CA VAL A 524 19.31 -9.54 -4.77
C VAL A 524 18.19 -10.33 -5.44
N VAL A 525 18.54 -11.45 -6.08
CA VAL A 525 17.58 -12.40 -6.66
C VAL A 525 17.92 -13.79 -6.13
N GLU A 526 17.25 -14.17 -5.03
CA GLU A 526 17.52 -15.42 -4.29
C GLU A 526 16.27 -16.24 -3.91
N ASP A 527 15.07 -15.64 -3.91
CA ASP A 527 13.84 -16.33 -3.54
C ASP A 527 13.19 -17.10 -4.72
N LYS A 528 12.53 -18.22 -4.40
CA LYS A 528 11.75 -19.01 -5.35
C LYS A 528 10.34 -18.47 -5.59
N ASN A 529 9.87 -17.57 -4.73
CA ASN A 529 8.59 -16.89 -4.79
C ASN A 529 8.83 -15.41 -5.17
N ALA A 530 8.14 -14.92 -6.19
CA ALA A 530 8.33 -13.57 -6.72
C ALA A 530 7.80 -12.47 -5.79
N ALA A 531 6.75 -12.76 -5.02
CA ALA A 531 6.22 -11.85 -3.99
C ALA A 531 7.23 -11.74 -2.82
N THR A 532 7.74 -12.87 -2.32
CA THR A 532 8.82 -12.89 -1.30
C THR A 532 10.07 -12.14 -1.78
N HIS A 533 10.48 -12.35 -3.04
CA HIS A 533 11.59 -11.63 -3.69
C HIS A 533 11.39 -10.11 -3.66
N LEU A 534 10.20 -9.62 -3.98
CA LEU A 534 9.87 -8.18 -3.87
C LEU A 534 9.98 -7.68 -2.44
N VAL A 535 9.39 -8.39 -1.47
CA VAL A 535 9.40 -7.97 -0.06
C VAL A 535 10.80 -8.00 0.55
N ARG A 536 11.65 -8.99 0.20
CA ARG A 536 13.07 -9.01 0.61
C ARG A 536 13.80 -7.75 0.13
N ASN A 537 13.60 -7.36 -1.12
CA ASN A 537 14.24 -6.19 -1.72
C ASN A 537 13.66 -4.85 -1.21
N ALA A 538 12.37 -4.83 -0.81
CA ALA A 538 11.77 -3.72 -0.08
C ALA A 538 12.39 -3.56 1.33
N MET A 539 12.76 -4.66 2.00
CA MET A 539 13.35 -4.66 3.33
C MET A 539 14.90 -4.52 3.38
N GLY A 540 15.55 -4.23 2.25
CA GLY A 540 17.00 -3.97 2.18
C GLY A 540 17.77 -4.84 1.18
N GLY A 541 17.18 -5.94 0.70
CA GLY A 541 17.73 -6.78 -0.37
C GLY A 541 19.11 -7.34 -0.03
N LYS A 542 20.15 -6.76 -0.65
CA LYS A 542 21.55 -7.14 -0.45
C LYS A 542 22.08 -6.79 0.94
N ASP A 543 21.51 -5.79 1.59
CA ASP A 543 21.80 -5.49 2.98
C ASP A 543 21.05 -6.47 3.90
N ARG A 544 21.69 -7.63 4.14
CA ARG A 544 21.14 -8.69 5.00
C ARG A 544 21.02 -8.25 6.46
N ASP A 545 21.77 -7.23 6.90
CA ASP A 545 21.65 -6.67 8.25
C ASP A 545 20.38 -5.82 8.35
N MET A 546 20.11 -4.97 7.35
CA MET A 546 18.86 -4.18 7.27
C MET A 546 17.62 -5.08 7.20
N VAL A 547 17.63 -6.12 6.37
CA VAL A 547 16.55 -7.11 6.27
C VAL A 547 16.31 -7.78 7.64
N SER A 548 17.38 -8.24 8.28
CA SER A 548 17.30 -8.87 9.61
C SER A 548 16.80 -7.91 10.69
N ALA A 549 17.23 -6.65 10.65
CA ALA A 549 16.81 -5.60 11.58
C ALA A 549 15.31 -5.28 11.47
N LEU A 550 14.81 -4.97 10.26
CA LEU A 550 13.40 -4.63 10.02
C LEU A 550 12.44 -5.79 10.34
N LEU A 551 12.91 -7.03 10.19
CA LEU A 551 12.16 -8.24 10.55
C LEU A 551 12.28 -8.61 12.04
N THR A 552 13.33 -8.17 12.74
CA THR A 552 13.47 -8.37 14.20
C THR A 552 12.42 -7.56 14.98
N LEU A 553 12.08 -6.36 14.52
CA LEU A 553 11.20 -5.45 15.26
C LEU A 553 9.79 -6.03 15.46
N PRO A 554 9.29 -6.11 16.70
CA PRO A 554 7.94 -6.58 17.01
C PRO A 554 6.91 -5.44 16.93
N SER A 555 5.65 -5.81 16.72
CA SER A 555 4.52 -4.90 16.90
C SER A 555 4.46 -4.36 18.35
N PRO A 556 4.13 -3.07 18.58
CA PRO A 556 3.78 -2.03 17.60
C PRO A 556 5.00 -1.21 17.11
N TYR A 557 6.23 -1.59 17.45
CA TYR A 557 7.43 -0.80 17.11
C TYR A 557 7.78 -0.87 15.62
N SER A 558 7.57 -2.03 14.99
CA SER A 558 7.71 -2.26 13.54
C SER A 558 6.96 -1.23 12.69
N ARG A 559 5.76 -0.81 13.12
CA ARG A 559 4.88 0.14 12.41
C ARG A 559 5.53 1.51 12.15
N ARG A 560 6.55 1.89 12.91
CA ARG A 560 7.34 3.12 12.69
C ARG A 560 8.24 3.05 11.46
N TYR A 561 8.57 1.85 10.99
CA TYR A 561 9.63 1.58 10.01
C TYR A 561 9.14 0.86 8.75
N ARG A 562 8.05 0.10 8.87
CA ARG A 562 7.37 -0.58 7.76
C ARG A 562 5.91 -0.78 8.10
N ASP A 563 5.08 -0.84 7.08
CA ASP A 563 3.69 -1.26 7.23
C ASP A 563 3.54 -2.79 7.29
N ASP A 564 2.30 -3.25 7.45
CA ASP A 564 1.91 -4.56 6.93
C ASP A 564 2.21 -4.62 5.41
N VAL A 565 2.64 -5.78 4.91
CA VAL A 565 3.00 -5.90 3.49
C VAL A 565 2.38 -7.16 2.93
N THR A 566 1.46 -6.99 1.98
CA THR A 566 0.82 -8.06 1.22
C THR A 566 1.06 -7.82 -0.26
N VAL A 567 1.57 -8.83 -0.94
CA VAL A 567 1.95 -8.76 -2.36
C VAL A 567 1.46 -10.00 -3.08
N GLU A 568 0.76 -9.81 -4.19
CA GLU A 568 0.45 -10.84 -5.18
C GLU A 568 1.17 -10.53 -6.50
N VAL A 569 1.76 -11.56 -7.12
CA VAL A 569 2.38 -11.48 -8.46
C VAL A 569 1.75 -12.54 -9.35
N ILE A 570 0.99 -12.11 -10.36
CA ILE A 570 0.24 -12.99 -11.27
C ILE A 570 0.97 -13.02 -12.62
N PHE A 571 1.29 -14.22 -13.10
CA PHE A 571 1.99 -14.47 -14.36
C PHE A 571 1.04 -14.99 -15.44
N PHE A 572 0.97 -14.28 -16.55
CA PHE A 572 0.22 -14.69 -17.74
C PHE A 572 1.13 -15.43 -18.72
N GLY A 573 0.58 -16.44 -19.40
CA GLY A 573 1.36 -17.34 -20.23
C GLY A 573 0.53 -18.42 -20.92
N GLN A 574 1.21 -19.27 -21.67
CA GLN A 574 0.66 -20.53 -22.16
C GLN A 574 1.14 -21.66 -21.26
N GLY A 575 0.20 -22.36 -20.63
CA GLY A 575 0.45 -23.49 -19.73
C GLY A 575 -0.23 -24.77 -20.21
N PRO A 576 0.05 -25.93 -19.59
CA PRO A 576 -0.70 -27.14 -19.84
C PRO A 576 -2.18 -26.95 -19.44
N ASP A 577 -3.09 -27.67 -20.12
CA ASP A 577 -4.48 -27.82 -19.66
C ASP A 577 -4.70 -29.23 -19.08
N SER A 578 -4.47 -29.35 -17.77
CA SER A 578 -4.94 -30.49 -16.95
C SER A 578 -6.17 -30.12 -16.12
N ARG A 579 -6.69 -28.89 -16.28
CA ARG A 579 -7.76 -28.26 -15.48
C ARG A 579 -7.49 -28.17 -13.98
N THR A 580 -6.23 -28.30 -13.55
CA THR A 580 -5.83 -28.25 -12.13
C THR A 580 -5.30 -26.89 -11.71
N VAL A 581 -5.37 -26.61 -10.41
CA VAL A 581 -4.58 -25.58 -9.73
C VAL A 581 -3.79 -26.32 -8.65
N GLU A 582 -2.46 -26.18 -8.66
CA GLU A 582 -1.56 -26.98 -7.83
C GLU A 582 -0.64 -26.09 -6.98
N ILE A 583 -0.44 -26.45 -5.71
CA ILE A 583 0.48 -25.73 -4.83
C ILE A 583 1.92 -26.02 -5.27
N ASN A 584 2.64 -24.96 -5.64
CA ASN A 584 4.07 -24.98 -5.92
C ASN A 584 4.86 -25.07 -4.62
N LYS A 585 5.07 -26.29 -4.15
CA LYS A 585 5.75 -26.62 -2.88
C LYS A 585 7.17 -26.05 -2.73
N GLU A 586 7.84 -25.68 -3.83
CA GLU A 586 9.17 -25.09 -3.75
C GLU A 586 9.16 -23.58 -3.44
N ALA A 587 8.07 -22.89 -3.78
CA ALA A 587 7.88 -21.45 -3.61
C ALA A 587 6.71 -21.12 -2.66
N SER A 588 6.30 -22.09 -1.86
CA SER A 588 5.30 -21.96 -0.79
C SER A 588 5.95 -22.30 0.54
N ALA A 589 5.40 -21.77 1.63
CA ALA A 589 5.71 -22.21 2.98
C ALA A 589 5.47 -23.73 3.11
N ALA A 590 6.30 -24.42 3.88
CA ALA A 590 5.97 -25.77 4.29
C ALA A 590 4.78 -25.72 5.26
N GLU A 591 3.78 -26.59 5.07
CA GLU A 591 2.68 -26.74 6.03
C GLU A 591 3.26 -26.98 7.43
N GLU A 592 2.99 -26.08 8.39
CA GLU A 592 3.30 -26.36 9.80
C GLU A 592 2.51 -27.62 10.19
N ALA A 593 3.22 -28.74 10.34
CA ALA A 593 2.61 -29.99 10.81
C ALA A 593 1.78 -29.69 12.07
N PRO A 594 0.50 -30.10 12.13
CA PRO A 594 -0.43 -29.62 13.13
C PRO A 594 0.10 -29.95 14.52
N LYS A 595 0.59 -28.93 15.22
CA LYS A 595 1.08 -29.04 16.60
C LYS A 595 -0.06 -29.62 17.42
N SER A 596 0.17 -30.81 17.98
CA SER A 596 -0.80 -31.50 18.82
C SER A 596 -1.22 -30.53 19.94
N LYS A 597 -2.51 -30.21 20.02
CA LYS A 597 -3.05 -29.44 21.13
C LYS A 597 -2.82 -30.25 22.41
N LEU A 598 -1.90 -29.78 23.25
CA LEU A 598 -1.70 -30.22 24.63
C LEU A 598 -2.76 -29.58 25.54
#